data_AF-A0A2U9SYL2-F1
#
_entry.id   AF-A0A2U9SYL2-F1
#
_cell.length_a   1.000
_cell.length_b   1.000
_cell.length_c   1.000
_cell.angle_alpha   90.00
_cell.angle_beta   90.00
_cell.angle_gamma   90.00
#
_symmetry.space_group_name_H-M   'P 1'
#
loop_
_entity.id
_entity.type
_entity.pdbx_description
1 polymer ?
#
loop_
_entity_poly.entity_id
_entity_poly.type
_entity_poly.pdbx_seq_one_letter_code
_entity_poly.pdbx_strand_id
1 'polypeptide(L)'
;MPLATLTFAVTAHAENEYTLSLGGGVAPRYQGSNQYRGVIGPSFSAAFSNGFFISSTGGAGYRYTSPRGMFVSASIGYAGGRKDSNSFSGDGSDYLKGMGNVPGSVIAQWRAGVRGKEGVELSVTVDAPITHTSRGFAGHVDLAVPLLRAGKNQIVLTGTAHAATGRYMQTFYGVTDVQAASSGFRPYSLTGGFHSASMSFTWTHAVSQHWSVVATAGISRILGRYGDSPIVQTRSNYYGGAGINFRF
;
A
#
# COMPACT_ATOMS: atom_id res chain seq x y z
N MET A 1 -2.58 -1.68 -1.31
CA MET A 1 -1.42 -2.53 -0.98
C MET A 1 -0.17 -1.70 -1.16
N PRO A 2 0.65 -1.45 -0.14
CA PRO A 2 1.85 -0.62 -0.30
C PRO A 2 3.01 -1.46 -0.89
N LEU A 3 3.76 -0.87 -1.82
CA LEU A 3 5.02 -1.41 -2.35
C LEU A 3 6.18 -0.66 -1.69
N ALA A 4 7.19 -1.39 -1.21
CA ALA A 4 8.33 -0.87 -0.47
C ALA A 4 9.29 -0.05 -1.36
N THR A 5 9.69 1.13 -0.91
CA THR A 5 10.77 1.95 -1.50
C THR A 5 12.06 1.77 -0.70
N LEU A 6 13.14 1.33 -1.34
CA LEU A 6 14.49 1.35 -0.77
C LEU A 6 15.16 2.69 -1.09
N THR A 7 15.59 3.43 -0.06
CA THR A 7 16.46 4.62 -0.22
C THR A 7 17.79 4.33 0.47
N PHE A 8 18.89 4.43 -0.27
CA PHE A 8 20.26 4.52 0.27
C PHE A 8 20.63 6.00 0.40
N ALA A 9 21.19 6.38 1.55
CA ALA A 9 21.68 7.73 1.77
C ALA A 9 23.14 7.84 1.28
N VAL A 10 23.37 8.75 0.34
CA VAL A 10 24.65 9.44 0.17
C VAL A 10 24.37 10.91 0.44
N THR A 11 24.96 11.47 1.49
CA THR A 11 25.00 12.91 1.71
C THR A 11 26.08 13.51 0.83
N ALA A 12 25.70 13.96 -0.36
CA ALA A 12 26.38 14.97 -1.15
C ALA A 12 25.34 15.47 -2.16
N HIS A 13 24.90 16.73 -2.05
CA HIS A 13 23.96 17.43 -2.96
C HIS A 13 23.12 16.50 -3.84
N ALA A 14 22.07 15.89 -3.27
CA ALA A 14 21.39 14.74 -3.87
C ALA A 14 20.93 15.04 -5.30
N GLU A 15 21.50 14.34 -6.28
CA GLU A 15 21.10 14.38 -7.69
C GLU A 15 19.64 13.95 -7.85
N ASN A 16 19.01 14.37 -8.95
CA ASN A 16 17.66 13.90 -9.28
C ASN A 16 17.72 12.39 -9.58
N GLU A 17 17.02 11.58 -8.79
CA GLU A 17 16.98 10.13 -8.96
C GLU A 17 15.74 9.75 -9.76
N TYR A 18 15.92 9.06 -10.88
CA TYR A 18 14.84 8.52 -11.69
C TYR A 18 14.92 6.99 -11.68
N THR A 19 13.80 6.33 -11.45
CA THR A 19 13.72 4.87 -11.48
C THR A 19 12.54 4.44 -12.32
N LEU A 20 12.80 3.57 -13.29
CA LEU A 20 11.79 2.83 -14.03
C LEU A 20 11.82 1.37 -13.57
N SER A 21 10.66 0.80 -13.33
CA SER A 21 10.53 -0.59 -12.89
C SER A 21 9.53 -1.33 -13.75
N LEU A 22 9.78 -2.63 -13.91
CA LEU A 22 8.80 -3.58 -14.43
C LEU A 22 8.75 -4.77 -13.49
N GLY A 23 7.55 -5.11 -13.03
CA GLY A 23 7.37 -6.20 -12.10
C GLY A 23 6.04 -6.91 -12.27
N GLY A 24 5.97 -8.11 -11.71
CA GLY A 24 4.77 -8.92 -11.64
C GLY A 24 4.66 -9.66 -10.32
N GLY A 25 3.46 -10.11 -10.00
CA GLY A 25 3.19 -10.79 -8.74
C GLY A 25 1.78 -11.36 -8.66
N VAL A 26 1.46 -11.86 -7.48
CA VAL A 26 0.16 -12.45 -7.14
C VAL A 26 -0.34 -11.78 -5.86
N ALA A 27 -1.60 -11.37 -5.88
CA ALA A 27 -2.27 -10.70 -4.78
C ALA A 27 -3.73 -11.18 -4.69
N PRO A 28 -4.36 -11.09 -3.51
CA PRO A 28 -5.79 -11.34 -3.41
C PRO A 28 -6.56 -10.33 -4.28
N ARG A 29 -7.70 -10.74 -4.82
CA ARG A 29 -8.56 -9.89 -5.67
C ARG A 29 -9.08 -8.63 -4.95
N TYR A 30 -9.22 -8.73 -3.63
CA TYR A 30 -9.47 -7.64 -2.69
C TYR A 30 -9.09 -8.15 -1.28
N GLN A 31 -8.88 -7.26 -0.32
CA GLN A 31 -8.56 -7.67 1.05
C GLN A 31 -9.71 -8.48 1.67
N GLY A 32 -9.42 -9.71 2.09
CA GLY A 32 -10.40 -10.67 2.59
C GLY A 32 -10.83 -11.72 1.56
N SER A 33 -10.41 -11.62 0.29
CA SER A 33 -10.75 -12.61 -0.73
C SER A 33 -9.92 -13.90 -0.59
N ASN A 34 -10.51 -15.07 -0.82
CA ASN A 34 -9.75 -16.31 -1.03
C ASN A 34 -9.30 -16.48 -2.50
N GLN A 35 -9.73 -15.59 -3.39
CA GLN A 35 -9.39 -15.59 -4.81
C GLN A 35 -8.22 -14.65 -5.06
N TYR A 36 -7.32 -15.09 -5.94
CA TYR A 36 -6.10 -14.38 -6.28
C TYR A 36 -6.10 -13.97 -7.75
N ARG A 37 -5.28 -12.97 -8.05
CA ARG A 37 -4.97 -12.58 -9.43
C ARG A 37 -3.49 -12.29 -9.61
N GLY A 38 -3.04 -12.46 -10.85
CA GLY A 38 -1.78 -11.89 -11.30
C GLY A 38 -1.88 -10.37 -11.37
N VAL A 39 -0.79 -9.70 -11.02
CA VAL A 39 -0.58 -8.27 -11.25
C VAL A 39 0.71 -8.14 -12.03
N ILE A 40 0.70 -7.34 -13.09
CA ILE A 40 1.89 -7.01 -13.86
C ILE A 40 1.76 -5.56 -14.30
N GLY A 41 2.86 -4.83 -14.28
CA GLY A 41 2.87 -3.48 -14.79
C GLY A 41 4.20 -2.77 -14.60
N PRO A 42 4.43 -1.72 -15.39
CA PRO A 42 5.51 -0.81 -15.13
C PRO A 42 5.17 0.07 -13.91
N SER A 43 6.21 0.59 -13.25
CA SER A 43 6.09 1.71 -12.32
C SER A 43 7.24 2.68 -12.51
N PHE A 44 7.01 3.93 -12.17
CA PHE A 44 8.01 4.98 -12.25
C PHE A 44 8.09 5.74 -10.92
N SER A 45 9.29 6.20 -10.59
CA SER A 45 9.50 7.19 -9.54
C SER A 45 10.61 8.16 -9.90
N ALA A 46 10.39 9.44 -9.61
CA ALA A 46 11.38 10.51 -9.65
C ALA A 46 11.44 11.18 -8.28
N ALA A 47 12.65 11.35 -7.74
CA ALA A 47 12.91 12.12 -6.54
C ALA A 47 13.87 13.27 -6.90
N PHE A 48 13.47 14.49 -6.59
CA PHE A 48 14.21 15.69 -6.93
C PHE A 48 15.01 16.17 -5.72
N SER A 49 16.17 16.79 -5.99
CA SER A 49 17.09 17.32 -4.98
C SER A 49 16.45 18.30 -3.99
N ASN A 50 15.42 19.01 -4.45
CA ASN A 50 14.65 19.99 -3.69
C ASN A 50 13.57 19.38 -2.80
N GLY A 51 13.42 18.05 -2.78
CA GLY A 51 12.44 17.33 -1.94
C GLY A 51 11.12 17.01 -2.65
N PHE A 52 10.89 17.50 -3.86
CA PHE A 52 9.75 17.06 -4.65
C PHE A 52 9.91 15.61 -5.09
N PHE A 53 8.80 14.91 -5.29
CA PHE A 53 8.81 13.57 -5.86
C PHE A 53 7.55 13.32 -6.68
N ILE A 54 7.67 12.39 -7.64
CA ILE A 54 6.56 11.84 -8.41
C ILE A 54 6.73 10.32 -8.42
N SER A 55 5.67 9.58 -8.15
CA SER A 55 5.68 8.12 -8.13
C SER A 55 4.34 7.57 -8.59
N SER A 56 4.35 6.49 -9.37
CA SER A 56 3.13 5.78 -9.75
C SER A 56 2.35 5.24 -8.55
N THR A 57 3.02 4.97 -7.42
CA THR A 57 2.39 4.43 -6.20
C THR A 57 2.19 5.49 -5.12
N GLY A 58 3.11 6.44 -4.99
CA GLY A 58 3.08 7.50 -3.97
C GLY A 58 2.43 8.82 -4.42
N GLY A 59 2.05 8.92 -5.69
CA GLY A 59 1.54 10.16 -6.27
C GLY A 59 2.63 11.21 -6.46
N ALA A 60 2.24 12.48 -6.52
CA ALA A 60 3.14 13.62 -6.60
C ALA A 60 3.11 14.40 -5.28
N GLY A 61 4.28 14.78 -4.77
CA GLY A 61 4.36 15.43 -3.47
C GLY A 61 5.70 16.03 -3.15
N TYR A 62 5.83 16.42 -1.88
CA TYR A 62 7.01 17.01 -1.31
C TYR A 62 7.38 16.27 -0.02
N ARG A 63 8.66 15.97 0.17
CA ARG A 63 9.22 15.38 1.38
C ARG A 63 10.36 16.23 1.89
N TYR A 64 10.23 16.68 3.13
CA TYR A 64 11.32 17.24 3.89
C TYR A 64 11.93 16.16 4.80
N THR A 65 13.25 16.04 4.79
CA THR A 65 13.99 15.16 5.70
C THR A 65 15.02 15.99 6.45
N SER A 66 14.94 15.98 7.77
CA SER A 66 15.88 16.66 8.66
C SER A 66 17.20 15.89 8.77
N PRO A 67 18.31 16.56 9.13
CA PRO A 67 19.60 15.90 9.39
C PRO A 67 19.55 14.85 10.51
N ARG A 68 18.55 14.92 11.40
CA ARG A 68 18.36 13.98 12.51
C ARG A 68 17.55 12.73 12.13
N GLY A 69 17.26 12.54 10.83
CA GLY A 69 16.53 11.38 10.32
C GLY A 69 15.00 11.48 10.45
N MET A 70 14.46 12.57 11.01
CA MET A 70 13.02 12.83 10.98
C MET A 70 12.60 13.31 9.60
N PHE A 71 11.41 12.94 9.14
CA PHE A 71 10.88 13.40 7.87
C PHE A 71 9.37 13.68 7.96
N VAL A 72 8.92 14.56 7.08
CA VAL A 72 7.50 14.81 6.81
C VAL A 72 7.30 14.87 5.30
N SER A 73 6.18 14.35 4.81
CA SER A 73 5.78 14.49 3.42
C SER A 73 4.29 14.75 3.28
N ALA A 74 3.94 15.45 2.21
CA ALA A 74 2.58 15.61 1.73
C ALA A 74 2.55 15.26 0.24
N SER A 75 1.57 14.47 -0.19
CA SER A 75 1.39 14.11 -1.59
C SER A 75 -0.08 14.01 -1.98
N ILE A 76 -0.32 14.12 -3.29
CA ILE A 76 -1.59 13.81 -3.92
C ILE A 76 -1.41 12.56 -4.77
N GLY A 77 -2.22 11.55 -4.52
CA GLY A 77 -2.19 10.27 -5.22
C GLY A 77 -3.58 9.78 -5.62
N TYR A 78 -3.63 8.57 -6.17
CA TYR A 78 -4.88 7.92 -6.55
C TYR A 78 -5.04 6.60 -5.79
N ALA A 79 -6.14 6.49 -5.04
CA ALA A 79 -6.54 5.25 -4.40
C ALA A 79 -7.50 4.48 -5.31
N GLY A 80 -7.13 3.26 -5.67
CA GLY A 80 -7.99 2.35 -6.43
C GLY A 80 -9.35 2.10 -5.75
N GLY A 81 -10.36 1.86 -6.58
CA GLY A 81 -11.67 1.40 -6.15
C GLY A 81 -11.72 -0.13 -6.00
N ARG A 82 -12.92 -0.65 -5.75
CA ARG A 82 -13.22 -2.09 -5.71
C ARG A 82 -14.48 -2.36 -6.51
N LYS A 83 -14.38 -3.21 -7.53
CA LYS A 83 -15.51 -3.66 -8.33
C LYS A 83 -16.27 -4.78 -7.64
N ASP A 84 -17.54 -4.92 -7.98
CA ASP A 84 -18.40 -6.02 -7.56
C ASP A 84 -18.32 -7.26 -8.49
N SER A 85 -17.36 -7.25 -9.41
CA SER A 85 -17.17 -8.28 -10.43
C SER A 85 -15.69 -8.52 -10.68
N ASN A 86 -15.40 -9.63 -11.34
CA ASN A 86 -14.06 -9.98 -11.77
C ASN A 86 -13.55 -8.98 -12.83
N SER A 87 -12.41 -8.36 -12.54
CA SER A 87 -11.70 -7.51 -13.50
C SER A 87 -10.25 -7.96 -13.62
N PHE A 88 -9.69 -7.86 -14.83
CA PHE A 88 -8.26 -8.07 -15.06
C PHE A 88 -7.44 -6.94 -14.43
N SER A 89 -7.92 -5.70 -14.57
CA SER A 89 -7.34 -4.51 -13.96
C SER A 89 -8.15 -4.06 -12.74
N GLY A 90 -7.49 -3.89 -11.59
CA GLY A 90 -8.09 -3.33 -10.38
C GLY A 90 -8.91 -4.32 -9.54
N ASP A 91 -9.11 -3.99 -8.26
CA ASP A 91 -9.69 -4.86 -7.23
C ASP A 91 -11.15 -5.21 -7.54
N GLY A 92 -11.55 -6.45 -7.23
CA GLY A 92 -12.92 -6.93 -7.44
C GLY A 92 -13.04 -8.44 -7.68
N SER A 93 -14.21 -8.97 -7.34
CA SER A 93 -14.52 -10.40 -7.42
C SER A 93 -16.01 -10.59 -7.70
N ASP A 94 -16.38 -11.61 -8.47
CA ASP A 94 -17.78 -12.00 -8.66
C ASP A 94 -18.47 -12.44 -7.36
N TYR A 95 -17.71 -12.77 -6.31
CA TYR A 95 -18.26 -12.96 -4.96
C TYR A 95 -18.96 -11.71 -4.43
N LEU A 96 -18.56 -10.53 -4.90
CA LEU A 96 -19.12 -9.25 -4.46
C LEU A 96 -20.34 -8.83 -5.29
N LYS A 97 -20.80 -9.65 -6.24
CA LYS A 97 -21.85 -9.27 -7.20
C LYS A 97 -23.10 -8.74 -6.49
N GLY A 98 -23.56 -7.57 -6.92
CA GLY A 98 -24.71 -6.90 -6.31
C GLY A 98 -24.35 -5.98 -5.15
N MET A 99 -23.10 -5.94 -4.69
CA MET A 99 -22.63 -4.94 -3.71
C MET A 99 -22.46 -3.55 -4.32
N GLY A 100 -22.39 -3.45 -5.65
CA GLY A 100 -22.05 -2.22 -6.36
C GLY A 100 -20.56 -1.88 -6.27
N ASN A 101 -20.13 -1.01 -7.18
CA ASN A 101 -18.74 -0.60 -7.28
C ASN A 101 -18.39 0.46 -6.23
N VAL A 102 -17.25 0.30 -5.57
CA VAL A 102 -16.61 1.37 -4.81
C VAL A 102 -15.71 2.16 -5.77
N PRO A 103 -15.99 3.45 -6.04
CA PRO A 103 -15.16 4.24 -6.95
C PRO A 103 -13.77 4.49 -6.37
N GLY A 104 -12.77 4.61 -7.26
CA GLY A 104 -11.46 5.11 -6.88
C GLY A 104 -11.49 6.59 -6.54
N SER A 105 -10.53 7.09 -5.77
CA SER A 105 -10.51 8.47 -5.29
C SER A 105 -9.14 9.09 -5.48
N VAL A 106 -9.11 10.38 -5.81
CA VAL A 106 -7.92 11.19 -5.54
C VAL A 106 -7.81 11.33 -4.02
N ILE A 107 -6.60 11.14 -3.49
CA ILE A 107 -6.33 11.21 -2.05
C ILE A 107 -5.19 12.20 -1.79
N ALA A 108 -5.31 12.98 -0.73
CA ALA A 108 -4.17 13.61 -0.07
C ALA A 108 -3.58 12.64 0.94
N GLN A 109 -2.25 12.53 0.97
CA GLN A 109 -1.52 11.71 1.93
C GLN A 109 -0.55 12.59 2.70
N TRP A 110 -0.56 12.45 4.02
CA TRP A 110 0.46 13.02 4.89
C TRP A 110 1.19 11.89 5.58
N ARG A 111 2.52 11.95 5.54
CA ARG A 111 3.38 10.97 6.19
C ARG A 111 4.39 11.69 7.06
N ALA A 112 4.59 11.19 8.27
CA ALA A 112 5.65 11.66 9.15
C ALA A 112 6.35 10.46 9.77
N GLY A 113 7.64 10.58 10.04
CA GLY A 113 8.38 9.48 10.62
C GLY A 113 9.80 9.83 11.01
N VAL A 114 10.48 8.83 11.55
CA VAL A 114 11.87 8.91 11.98
C VAL A 114 12.62 7.69 11.44
N ARG A 115 13.82 7.94 10.90
CA ARG A 115 14.76 6.90 10.48
C ARG A 115 16.00 6.97 11.35
N GLY A 116 16.25 5.91 12.12
CA GLY A 116 17.42 5.77 12.96
C GLY A 116 18.69 5.52 12.15
N LYS A 117 19.86 5.60 12.81
CA LYS A 117 21.17 5.41 12.19
C LYS A 117 21.36 4.01 11.57
N GLU A 118 20.74 3.01 12.19
CA GLU A 118 20.76 1.62 11.71
C GLU A 118 19.80 1.38 10.52
N GLY A 119 19.08 2.43 10.08
CA GLY A 119 18.16 2.38 8.96
C GLY A 119 16.75 1.90 9.32
N VAL A 120 16.47 1.61 10.59
CA VAL A 120 15.12 1.36 11.09
C VAL A 120 14.27 2.62 10.93
N GLU A 121 13.11 2.48 10.30
CA GLU A 121 12.17 3.58 10.06
C GLU A 121 10.83 3.29 10.72
N LEU A 122 10.36 4.22 11.54
CA LEU A 122 8.99 4.26 12.07
C LEU A 122 8.26 5.42 11.39
N SER A 123 7.09 5.16 10.81
CA SER A 123 6.28 6.21 10.19
C SER A 123 4.80 6.04 10.42
N VAL A 124 4.08 7.16 10.36
CA VAL A 124 2.62 7.23 10.35
C VAL A 124 2.19 7.91 9.06
N THR A 125 1.18 7.35 8.41
CA THR A 125 0.57 7.87 7.20
C THR A 125 -0.93 8.06 7.41
N VAL A 126 -1.47 9.18 6.93
CA VAL A 126 -2.91 9.49 6.92
C VAL A 126 -3.33 9.77 5.48
N ASP A 127 -4.41 9.11 5.06
CA ASP A 127 -5.00 9.20 3.73
C ASP A 127 -6.37 9.89 3.81
N ALA A 128 -6.52 11.02 3.13
CA ALA A 128 -7.78 11.77 3.03
C ALA A 128 -8.31 11.79 1.59
N PRO A 129 -9.52 11.25 1.33
CA PRO A 129 -10.15 11.38 0.02
C PRO A 129 -10.53 12.83 -0.31
N ILE A 130 -10.24 13.27 -1.53
CA ILE A 130 -10.58 14.60 -2.06
C ILE A 130 -11.86 14.53 -2.92
N THR A 131 -11.94 13.59 -3.87
CA THR A 131 -13.09 13.50 -4.80
C THR A 131 -14.23 12.65 -4.24
N HIS A 132 -13.97 11.43 -3.77
CA HIS A 132 -14.98 10.54 -3.20
C HIS A 132 -14.91 10.52 -1.66
N THR A 133 -15.25 11.63 -1.03
CA THR A 133 -15.14 11.82 0.44
C THR A 133 -16.04 10.88 1.25
N SER A 134 -17.08 10.33 0.62
CA SER A 134 -17.92 9.24 1.15
C SER A 134 -17.14 7.95 1.42
N ARG A 135 -15.92 7.80 0.89
CA ARG A 135 -14.98 6.72 1.19
C ARG A 135 -14.45 6.77 2.62
N GLY A 136 -14.39 7.95 3.25
CA GLY A 136 -13.80 8.14 4.58
C GLY A 136 -12.27 8.07 4.62
N PHE A 137 -11.72 8.49 5.76
CA PHE A 137 -10.28 8.53 6.01
C PHE A 137 -9.76 7.15 6.41
N ALA A 138 -8.50 6.90 6.05
CA ALA A 138 -7.72 5.75 6.47
C ALA A 138 -6.31 6.20 6.86
N GLY A 139 -5.55 5.31 7.49
CA GLY A 139 -4.16 5.56 7.82
C GLY A 139 -3.48 4.28 8.27
N HIS A 140 -2.18 4.38 8.47
CA HIS A 140 -1.37 3.26 8.90
C HIS A 140 -0.09 3.69 9.62
N VAL A 141 0.44 2.79 10.42
CA VAL A 141 1.74 2.91 11.09
C VAL A 141 2.64 1.81 10.53
N ASP A 142 3.83 2.18 10.08
CA ASP A 142 4.83 1.27 9.53
C ASP A 142 6.09 1.23 10.40
N LEU A 143 6.62 0.03 10.60
CA LEU A 143 7.95 -0.20 11.12
C LEU A 143 8.75 -0.99 10.09
N ALA A 144 9.72 -0.34 9.45
CA ALA A 144 10.64 -0.96 8.49
C ALA A 144 12.00 -1.20 9.15
N VAL A 145 12.44 -2.45 9.18
CA VAL A 145 13.67 -2.92 9.84
C VAL A 145 14.58 -3.56 8.79
N PRO A 146 15.76 -2.98 8.50
CA PRO A 146 16.77 -3.66 7.70
C PRO A 146 17.28 -4.90 8.45
N LEU A 147 16.98 -6.09 7.95
CA LEU A 147 17.43 -7.35 8.57
C LEU A 147 18.81 -7.77 8.08
N LEU A 148 19.13 -7.46 6.82
CA LEU A 148 20.39 -7.84 6.19
C LEU A 148 20.84 -6.74 5.25
N ARG A 149 22.12 -6.40 5.32
CA ARG A 149 22.86 -5.67 4.29
C ARG A 149 24.21 -6.36 4.09
N ALA A 150 24.30 -7.21 3.08
CA ALA A 150 25.47 -8.04 2.83
C ALA A 150 25.82 -8.04 1.34
N GLY A 151 26.98 -7.46 1.01
CA GLY A 151 27.41 -7.27 -0.37
C GLY A 151 26.38 -6.49 -1.18
N LYS A 152 25.86 -7.12 -2.24
CA LYS A 152 24.84 -6.53 -3.12
C LYS A 152 23.39 -6.79 -2.67
N ASN A 153 23.20 -7.45 -1.54
CA ASN A 153 21.88 -7.87 -1.05
C ASN A 153 21.42 -7.02 0.13
N GLN A 154 20.16 -6.58 0.07
CA GLN A 154 19.45 -5.98 1.19
C GLN A 154 18.14 -6.72 1.45
N ILE A 155 17.82 -6.96 2.71
CA ILE A 155 16.51 -7.46 3.15
C ILE A 155 15.92 -6.47 4.14
N VAL A 156 14.69 -6.04 3.89
CA VAL A 156 13.90 -5.20 4.80
C VAL A 156 12.65 -5.96 5.20
N LEU A 157 12.40 -6.01 6.50
CA LEU A 157 11.13 -6.46 7.07
C LEU A 157 10.28 -5.23 7.39
N THR A 158 9.06 -5.19 6.91
CA THR A 158 8.10 -4.12 7.23
C THR A 158 6.89 -4.73 7.93
N GLY A 159 6.59 -4.24 9.12
CA GLY A 159 5.31 -4.47 9.80
C GLY A 159 4.43 -3.24 9.69
N THR A 160 3.14 -3.42 9.39
CA THR A 160 2.19 -2.32 9.24
C THR A 160 0.90 -2.59 10.01
N ALA A 161 0.41 -1.60 10.75
CA ALA A 161 -0.91 -1.61 11.37
C ALA A 161 -1.82 -0.58 10.71
N HIS A 162 -3.00 -0.98 10.26
CA HIS A 162 -3.93 -0.12 9.53
C HIS A 162 -5.14 0.24 10.39
N ALA A 163 -5.53 1.51 10.34
CA ALA A 163 -6.72 2.05 10.98
C ALA A 163 -7.55 2.86 9.99
N ALA A 164 -8.85 2.93 10.22
CA ALA A 164 -9.71 3.77 9.41
C ALA A 164 -10.95 4.24 10.16
N THR A 165 -11.61 5.23 9.59
CA THR A 165 -12.90 5.75 10.07
C THR A 165 -14.04 4.76 9.84
N GLY A 166 -15.16 4.90 10.57
CA GLY A 166 -16.34 4.05 10.38
C GLY A 166 -16.89 4.12 8.96
N ARG A 167 -16.82 5.30 8.33
CA ARG A 167 -17.19 5.48 6.93
C ARG A 167 -16.37 4.59 5.99
N TYR A 168 -15.05 4.57 6.14
CA TYR A 168 -14.18 3.69 5.35
C TYR A 168 -14.46 2.21 5.63
N MET A 169 -14.65 1.84 6.89
CA MET A 169 -14.97 0.47 7.27
C MET A 169 -16.30 0.02 6.67
N GLN A 170 -17.34 0.86 6.69
CA GLN A 170 -18.61 0.56 6.05
C GLN A 170 -18.47 0.44 4.52
N THR A 171 -17.69 1.30 3.87
CA THR A 171 -17.48 1.25 2.39
C THR A 171 -16.77 -0.02 1.93
N PHE A 172 -15.74 -0.47 2.64
CA PHE A 172 -14.90 -1.58 2.19
C PHE A 172 -15.24 -2.94 2.79
N TYR A 173 -15.82 -2.96 4.00
CA TYR A 173 -16.08 -4.17 4.76
C TYR A 173 -17.54 -4.29 5.22
N GLY A 174 -18.34 -3.24 5.09
CA GLY A 174 -19.74 -3.25 5.52
C GLY A 174 -20.68 -3.77 4.43
N VAL A 175 -21.90 -4.08 4.85
CA VAL A 175 -23.04 -4.42 3.98
C VAL A 175 -24.24 -3.61 4.44
N THR A 176 -24.74 -2.72 3.59
CA THR A 176 -25.97 -1.95 3.86
C THR A 176 -27.22 -2.79 3.59
N ASP A 177 -28.39 -2.37 4.08
CA ASP A 177 -29.65 -3.08 3.82
C ASP A 177 -29.98 -3.14 2.32
N VAL A 178 -29.70 -2.06 1.58
CA VAL A 178 -29.85 -2.02 0.13
C VAL A 178 -28.94 -3.04 -0.55
N GLN A 179 -27.68 -3.13 -0.11
CA GLN A 179 -26.73 -4.10 -0.64
C GLN A 179 -27.11 -5.54 -0.28
N ALA A 180 -27.64 -5.76 0.92
CA ALA A 180 -28.11 -7.08 1.35
C ALA A 180 -29.22 -7.59 0.43
N ALA A 181 -30.17 -6.71 0.05
CA ALA A 181 -31.25 -7.04 -0.87
C ALA A 181 -30.78 -7.41 -2.29
N SER A 182 -29.68 -6.80 -2.78
CA SER A 182 -29.17 -7.03 -4.14
C SER A 182 -28.07 -8.09 -4.25
N SER A 183 -27.39 -8.42 -3.15
CA SER A 183 -26.26 -9.38 -3.13
C SER A 183 -26.56 -10.70 -2.41
N GLY A 184 -27.57 -10.72 -1.53
CA GLY A 184 -27.84 -11.85 -0.64
C GLY A 184 -26.93 -11.92 0.59
N PHE A 185 -25.99 -10.98 0.77
CA PHE A 185 -25.24 -10.88 2.02
C PHE A 185 -26.11 -10.40 3.17
N ARG A 186 -25.80 -10.83 4.38
CA ARG A 186 -26.46 -10.32 5.59
C ARG A 186 -26.02 -8.87 5.84
N PRO A 187 -26.92 -7.95 6.24
CA PRO A 187 -26.54 -6.61 6.66
C PRO A 187 -25.45 -6.67 7.74
N TYR A 188 -24.47 -5.79 7.64
CA TYR A 188 -23.33 -5.77 8.55
C TYR A 188 -22.78 -4.34 8.68
N SER A 189 -22.95 -3.77 9.88
CA SER A 189 -22.52 -2.40 10.18
C SER A 189 -21.18 -2.39 10.90
N LEU A 190 -20.31 -1.47 10.52
CA LEU A 190 -18.96 -1.37 11.04
C LEU A 190 -18.63 0.04 11.53
N THR A 191 -17.96 0.10 12.68
CA THR A 191 -17.38 1.34 13.23
C THR A 191 -15.88 1.41 12.96
N GLY A 192 -15.31 2.60 13.13
CA GLY A 192 -13.88 2.85 12.89
C GLY A 192 -12.96 2.14 13.88
N GLY A 193 -11.67 2.04 13.54
CA GLY A 193 -10.66 1.42 14.37
C GLY A 193 -9.53 0.75 13.58
N PHE A 194 -8.65 0.06 14.31
CA PHE A 194 -7.61 -0.79 13.75
C PHE A 194 -8.24 -2.04 13.14
N HIS A 195 -8.07 -2.22 11.83
CA HIS A 195 -8.81 -3.23 11.08
C HIS A 195 -7.94 -4.31 10.46
N SER A 196 -6.66 -4.03 10.25
CA SER A 196 -5.74 -5.04 9.73
C SER A 196 -4.31 -4.78 10.16
N ALA A 197 -3.52 -5.85 10.16
CA ALA A 197 -2.08 -5.80 10.29
C ALA A 197 -1.45 -6.56 9.12
N SER A 198 -0.25 -6.15 8.70
CA SER A 198 0.50 -6.86 7.68
C SER A 198 1.98 -6.92 8.02
N MET A 199 2.65 -7.89 7.40
CA MET A 199 4.08 -8.08 7.50
C MET A 199 4.60 -8.48 6.12
N SER A 200 5.67 -7.84 5.68
CA SER A 200 6.30 -8.12 4.38
C SER A 200 7.81 -8.13 4.46
N PHE A 201 8.42 -9.02 3.68
CA PHE A 201 9.84 -9.08 3.43
C PHE A 201 10.10 -8.57 2.02
N THR A 202 11.00 -7.60 1.89
CA THR A 202 11.48 -7.11 0.59
C THR A 202 12.97 -7.40 0.49
N TRP A 203 13.33 -8.24 -0.48
CA TRP A 203 14.71 -8.48 -0.88
C TRP A 203 15.05 -7.61 -2.09
N THR A 204 16.22 -7.00 -2.07
CA THR A 204 16.79 -6.25 -3.19
C THR A 204 18.20 -6.71 -3.46
N HIS A 205 18.48 -7.00 -4.72
CA HIS A 205 19.80 -7.37 -5.21
C HIS A 205 20.28 -6.35 -6.23
N ALA A 206 21.35 -5.63 -5.93
CA ALA A 206 22.00 -4.76 -6.91
C ALA A 206 22.74 -5.61 -7.94
N VAL A 207 22.33 -5.55 -9.20
CA VAL A 207 23.00 -6.26 -10.30
C VAL A 207 24.21 -5.44 -10.74
N SER A 208 23.96 -4.15 -11.00
CA SER A 208 24.97 -3.14 -11.37
C SER A 208 24.63 -1.80 -10.70
N GLN A 209 25.33 -0.73 -11.10
CA GLN A 209 25.02 0.63 -10.61
C GLN A 209 23.62 1.11 -11.01
N HIS A 210 23.12 0.66 -12.16
CA HIS A 210 21.83 1.09 -12.72
C HIS A 210 20.73 0.03 -12.52
N TRP A 211 21.08 -1.25 -12.45
CA TRP A 211 20.11 -2.34 -12.40
C TRP A 211 20.00 -2.97 -11.01
N SER A 212 18.78 -3.18 -10.54
CA SER A 212 18.50 -4.02 -9.36
C SER A 212 17.31 -4.94 -9.58
N VAL A 213 17.34 -6.10 -8.93
CA VAL A 213 16.18 -7.00 -8.82
C VAL A 213 15.55 -6.78 -7.45
N VAL A 214 14.23 -6.72 -7.41
CA VAL A 214 13.45 -6.66 -6.18
C VAL A 214 12.49 -7.83 -6.13
N ALA A 215 12.37 -8.46 -4.96
CA ALA A 215 11.33 -9.44 -4.68
C ALA A 215 10.67 -9.09 -3.34
N THR A 216 9.35 -9.25 -3.27
CA THR A 216 8.58 -9.01 -2.05
C THR A 216 7.67 -10.20 -1.80
N ALA A 217 7.54 -10.59 -0.54
CA ALA A 217 6.54 -11.52 -0.06
C ALA A 217 5.94 -11.00 1.24
N GLY A 218 4.65 -11.19 1.45
CA GLY A 218 3.98 -10.70 2.64
C GLY A 218 2.68 -11.40 2.97
N ILE A 219 2.20 -11.11 4.16
CA ILE A 219 0.92 -11.55 4.69
C ILE A 219 0.19 -10.33 5.25
N SER A 220 -1.11 -10.25 5.01
CA SER A 220 -2.02 -9.34 5.70
C SER A 220 -3.09 -10.13 6.43
N ARG A 221 -3.50 -9.64 7.60
CA ARG A 221 -4.55 -10.22 8.42
C ARG A 221 -5.57 -9.16 8.83
N ILE A 222 -6.83 -9.43 8.55
CA ILE A 222 -7.97 -8.66 9.03
C ILE A 222 -8.25 -9.03 10.50
N LEU A 223 -8.46 -8.01 11.32
CA LEU A 223 -8.57 -8.14 12.78
C LEU A 223 -10.02 -7.98 13.25
N GLY A 224 -10.33 -8.56 14.40
CA GLY A 224 -11.61 -8.37 15.10
C GLY A 224 -12.84 -8.56 14.20
N ARG A 225 -13.85 -7.72 14.43
CA ARG A 225 -15.15 -7.70 13.73
C ARG A 225 -15.04 -7.50 12.22
N TYR A 226 -13.98 -6.85 11.73
CA TYR A 226 -13.82 -6.58 10.30
C TYR A 226 -13.67 -7.88 9.52
N GLY A 227 -13.11 -8.91 10.15
CA GLY A 227 -12.96 -10.23 9.57
C GLY A 227 -14.20 -11.11 9.65
N ASP A 228 -15.24 -10.69 10.39
CA ASP A 228 -16.54 -11.38 10.47
C ASP A 228 -17.54 -10.86 9.43
N SER A 229 -17.13 -9.89 8.62
CA SER A 229 -17.95 -9.37 7.53
C SER A 229 -18.31 -10.48 6.52
N PRO A 230 -19.56 -10.57 6.04
CA PRO A 230 -19.97 -11.55 5.03
C PRO A 230 -19.18 -11.47 3.71
N ILE A 231 -18.62 -10.30 3.40
CA ILE A 231 -17.81 -10.11 2.19
C ILE A 231 -16.34 -10.55 2.36
N VAL A 232 -15.93 -10.91 3.58
CA VAL A 232 -14.60 -11.46 3.88
C VAL A 232 -14.67 -12.99 3.86
N GLN A 233 -13.95 -13.59 2.91
CA GLN A 233 -13.88 -15.05 2.72
C GLN A 233 -12.73 -15.67 3.52
N THR A 234 -11.65 -14.92 3.75
CA THR A 234 -10.53 -15.32 4.60
C THR A 234 -9.99 -14.12 5.37
N ARG A 235 -9.61 -14.32 6.63
CA ARG A 235 -8.99 -13.27 7.44
C ARG A 235 -7.53 -13.03 7.06
N SER A 236 -6.87 -14.01 6.43
CA SER A 236 -5.45 -13.92 6.07
C SER A 236 -5.27 -14.01 4.57
N ASN A 237 -4.56 -13.04 4.01
CA ASN A 237 -4.14 -13.01 2.62
C ASN A 237 -2.63 -13.01 2.52
N TYR A 238 -2.10 -13.77 1.56
CA TYR A 238 -0.69 -13.72 1.21
C TYR A 238 -0.54 -12.86 -0.04
N TYR A 239 0.65 -12.36 -0.30
CA TYR A 239 0.96 -11.71 -1.57
C TYR A 239 2.45 -11.78 -1.82
N GLY A 240 2.83 -11.65 -3.07
CA GLY A 240 4.23 -11.57 -3.44
C GLY A 240 4.43 -11.19 -4.88
N GLY A 241 5.65 -10.83 -5.22
CA GLY A 241 6.01 -10.45 -6.57
C GLY A 241 7.48 -10.15 -6.68
N ALA A 242 7.94 -10.02 -7.92
CA ALA A 242 9.29 -9.64 -8.23
C ALA A 242 9.33 -8.72 -9.44
N GLY A 243 10.41 -7.97 -9.57
CA GLY A 243 10.60 -7.04 -10.66
C GLY A 243 12.04 -6.60 -10.77
N ILE A 244 12.28 -5.81 -11.80
CA ILE A 244 13.57 -5.21 -12.09
C ILE A 244 13.39 -3.70 -12.03
N ASN A 245 14.34 -3.02 -11.42
CA ASN A 245 14.44 -1.57 -11.41
C ASN A 245 15.67 -1.14 -12.23
N PHE A 246 15.48 -0.10 -13.04
CA PHE A 246 16.52 0.65 -13.70
C PHE A 246 16.56 2.06 -13.13
N ARG A 247 17.67 2.42 -12.49
CA ARG A 247 17.99 3.75 -12.01
C ARG A 247 18.83 4.46 -13.06
N PHE A 248 18.45 5.68 -13.42
CA PHE A 248 19.21 6.58 -14.30
C PHE A 248 20.26 7.35 -13.52
#